data_AF-A0A9P9JXL8-F1
#
_entry.id   AF-A0A9P9JXL8-F1
#
_cell.length_a   1.000
_cell.length_b   1.000
_cell.length_c   1.000
_cell.angle_alpha   90.00
_cell.angle_beta   90.00
_cell.angle_gamma   90.00
#
_symmetry.space_group_name_H-M   'P 1'
#
loop_
_entity.id
_entity.type
_entity.pdbx_description
1 polymer ?
#
loop_
_entity_poly.entity_id
_entity_poly.type
_entity_poly.pdbx_seq_one_letter_code
_entity_poly.pdbx_strand_id
1 'polypeptide(L)'
;MDPDFTNEALRRASTCPLLLYSLLAVSSSHKSRLLDDPDVAQDYARYGEEYHEKCISLLLPMLNDSESITDGAFLACSTILRWYEELSAPIHGRDDARHLLGGYASVAESFKQDLPWEGFRRAALWIHLRQDIFNAVINQRVPRTNVNRLGIDRSSSPADETTWAKRVLCLEAEVVEYCFSHEVSSIQTYACLESRLNDWDRQKPQTFTPVFYQERDPSQGRSFPVVSVLLDSCDQNTVFLEVVVRTRLLKSGSARQRDNLPGPFSVWWWNFLENYAYAVPEPPPRKRTKPMEVLCVGLPRSATESLQTALLKLGYIIPITDGILWFGSLDGNTTITKEEFGEVLGQSVAVTDAAGSVFAAELIAGYPDAKVVLNYREDLDAWHESAVKSLVSVHENWVLYILSCLGKEPFWGWHVYERFMWPGLFRALDGNIETGIARNGKWVCKEHCNMIRGLVPKEKLLEWTVEGGWESFCKFLDKPVPEEPFPHVSKASGWENHEAEVTKRYLMSALSGVALLSAVGIATGAIVYKTMW
;
A
#
# COMPACT_ATOMS: atom_id res chain seq x y z
N MET A 1 -6.22 -29.01 -1.70
CA MET A 1 -4.81 -29.38 -1.41
C MET A 1 -4.27 -30.26 -2.53
N ASP A 2 -2.95 -30.39 -2.68
CA ASP A 2 -2.36 -31.44 -3.53
C ASP A 2 -2.78 -32.83 -2.96
N PRO A 3 -3.43 -33.72 -3.75
CA PRO A 3 -3.86 -35.04 -3.27
C PRO A 3 -2.71 -35.89 -2.75
N ASP A 4 -1.52 -35.74 -3.36
CA ASP A 4 -0.33 -36.45 -2.95
C ASP A 4 0.11 -35.97 -1.57
N PHE A 5 0.03 -34.67 -1.29
CA PHE A 5 0.33 -34.15 0.06
C PHE A 5 -0.66 -34.67 1.09
N THR A 6 -1.96 -34.60 0.79
CA THR A 6 -3.03 -34.90 1.75
C THR A 6 -2.98 -36.37 2.17
N ASN A 7 -2.96 -37.28 1.20
CA ASN A 7 -2.96 -38.72 1.47
C ASN A 7 -1.67 -39.16 2.15
N GLU A 8 -0.54 -38.63 1.71
CA GLU A 8 0.77 -39.02 2.23
C GLU A 8 1.04 -38.45 3.62
N ALA A 9 0.61 -37.21 3.90
CA ALA A 9 0.70 -36.61 5.23
C ALA A 9 -0.09 -37.44 6.25
N LEU A 10 -1.33 -37.82 5.91
CA LEU A 10 -2.16 -38.67 6.76
C LEU A 10 -1.54 -40.06 6.98
N ARG A 11 -1.03 -40.68 5.91
CA ARG A 11 -0.36 -41.99 6.00
C ARG A 11 0.85 -41.95 6.94
N ARG A 12 1.69 -40.91 6.81
CA ARG A 12 2.89 -40.72 7.63
C ARG A 12 2.60 -40.26 9.05
N ALA A 13 1.45 -39.64 9.33
CA ALA A 13 1.09 -39.16 10.66
C ALA A 13 1.14 -40.27 11.73
N SER A 14 0.81 -41.52 11.36
CA SER A 14 0.88 -42.66 12.28
C SER A 14 2.29 -42.98 12.78
N THR A 15 3.32 -42.62 12.02
CA THR A 15 4.73 -42.94 12.30
C THR A 15 5.61 -41.72 12.50
N CYS A 16 5.09 -40.51 12.27
CA CYS A 16 5.81 -39.25 12.37
C CYS A 16 5.09 -38.33 13.37
N PRO A 17 5.57 -38.24 14.63
CA PRO A 17 4.95 -37.40 15.65
C PRO A 17 4.82 -35.93 15.24
N LEU A 18 5.78 -35.42 14.47
CA LEU A 18 5.77 -34.05 13.97
C LEU A 18 4.57 -33.77 13.05
N LEU A 19 4.31 -34.67 12.09
CA LEU A 19 3.13 -34.57 11.20
C LEU A 19 1.83 -34.80 11.96
N LEU A 20 1.82 -35.76 12.89
CA LEU A 20 0.65 -36.03 13.73
C LEU A 20 0.21 -34.79 14.51
N TYR A 21 1.13 -34.19 15.27
CA TYR A 21 0.80 -33.05 16.10
C TYR A 21 0.46 -31.81 15.27
N SER A 22 1.10 -31.59 14.12
CA SER A 22 0.76 -30.44 13.27
C SER A 22 -0.62 -30.55 12.65
N LEU A 23 -1.01 -31.76 12.21
CA LEU A 23 -2.36 -32.04 11.74
C LEU A 23 -3.40 -31.87 12.86
N LEU A 24 -3.11 -32.37 14.07
CA LEU A 24 -3.99 -32.22 15.23
C LEU A 24 -4.12 -30.76 15.68
N ALA A 25 -3.05 -29.97 15.63
CA ALA A 25 -3.05 -28.55 15.97
C ALA A 25 -3.98 -27.77 15.04
N VAL A 26 -3.80 -27.91 13.72
CA VAL A 26 -4.66 -27.26 12.72
C VAL A 26 -6.11 -27.76 12.83
N SER A 27 -6.31 -29.07 12.94
CA SER A 27 -7.67 -29.65 13.01
C SER A 27 -8.43 -29.16 14.23
N SER A 28 -7.76 -29.08 15.39
CA SER A 28 -8.38 -28.59 16.63
C SER A 28 -8.69 -27.10 16.55
N SER A 29 -7.76 -26.28 16.03
CA SER A 29 -7.95 -24.83 15.84
C SER A 29 -8.98 -24.48 14.76
N HIS A 30 -9.14 -25.34 13.75
CA HIS A 30 -10.20 -25.20 12.77
C HIS A 30 -11.56 -25.59 13.38
N LYS A 31 -11.62 -26.72 14.09
CA LYS A 31 -12.84 -27.20 14.73
C LYS A 31 -13.37 -26.24 15.80
N SER A 32 -12.50 -25.60 16.59
CA SER A 32 -12.92 -24.60 17.58
C SER A 32 -13.71 -23.43 16.96
N ARG A 33 -13.53 -23.14 15.66
CA ARG A 33 -14.23 -22.04 14.95
C ARG A 33 -15.60 -22.41 14.41
N LEU A 34 -15.83 -23.71 14.22
CA LEU A 34 -17.07 -24.23 13.63
C LEU A 34 -18.05 -24.71 14.69
N LEU A 35 -17.67 -24.66 15.96
CA LEU A 35 -18.51 -25.08 17.08
C LEU A 35 -19.29 -23.89 17.63
N ASP A 36 -20.59 -24.07 17.78
CA ASP A 36 -21.49 -23.08 18.37
C ASP A 36 -21.40 -23.04 19.90
N ASP A 37 -21.00 -24.15 20.52
CA ASP A 37 -20.83 -24.27 21.98
C ASP A 37 -19.50 -23.64 22.43
N PRO A 38 -19.51 -22.54 23.20
CA PRO A 38 -18.31 -21.82 23.59
C PRO A 38 -17.35 -22.64 24.45
N ASP A 39 -17.86 -23.50 25.33
CA ASP A 39 -17.03 -24.28 26.26
C ASP A 39 -16.27 -25.37 25.50
N VAL A 40 -16.97 -26.05 24.59
CA VAL A 40 -16.37 -27.06 23.72
C VAL A 40 -15.41 -26.42 22.72
N ALA A 41 -15.75 -25.26 22.17
CA ALA A 41 -14.87 -24.49 21.29
C ALA A 41 -13.56 -24.10 22.01
N GLN A 42 -13.65 -23.66 23.26
CA GLN A 42 -12.49 -23.31 24.07
C GLN A 42 -11.60 -24.52 24.38
N ASP A 43 -12.17 -25.69 24.67
CA ASP A 43 -11.40 -26.93 24.84
C ASP A 43 -10.63 -27.30 23.57
N TYR A 44 -11.25 -27.20 22.39
CA TYR A 44 -10.57 -27.45 21.12
C TYR A 44 -9.48 -26.41 20.81
N ALA A 45 -9.68 -25.15 21.19
CA ALA A 45 -8.63 -24.14 21.08
C ALA A 45 -7.42 -24.50 21.97
N ARG A 46 -7.66 -24.93 23.22
CA ARG A 46 -6.61 -25.40 24.13
C ARG A 46 -5.85 -26.60 23.57
N TYR A 47 -6.56 -27.60 23.04
CA TYR A 47 -5.92 -28.75 22.40
C TYR A 47 -5.05 -28.32 21.20
N GLY A 48 -5.52 -27.36 20.41
CA GLY A 48 -4.75 -26.78 19.30
C GLY A 48 -3.40 -26.22 19.76
N GLU A 49 -3.41 -25.44 20.84
CA GLU A 49 -2.21 -24.85 21.44
C GLU A 49 -1.26 -25.91 22.00
N GLU A 50 -1.78 -26.90 22.75
CA GLU A 50 -0.97 -27.99 23.29
C GLU A 50 -0.25 -28.81 22.19
N TYR A 51 -0.94 -29.08 21.08
CA TYR A 51 -0.32 -29.77 19.93
C TYR A 51 0.68 -28.87 19.20
N HIS A 52 0.42 -27.57 19.12
CA HIS A 52 1.33 -26.60 18.54
C HIS A 52 2.65 -26.50 19.32
N GLU A 53 2.59 -26.45 20.65
CA GLU A 53 3.77 -26.48 21.52
C GLU A 53 4.59 -27.76 21.34
N LYS A 54 3.92 -28.92 21.23
CA LYS A 54 4.59 -30.19 20.93
C LYS A 54 5.31 -30.13 19.60
N CYS A 55 4.70 -29.56 18.55
CA CYS A 55 5.38 -29.36 17.28
C CYS A 55 6.63 -28.49 17.41
N ILE A 56 6.55 -27.36 18.13
CA ILE A 56 7.69 -26.46 18.34
C ILE A 56 8.84 -27.22 19.03
N SER A 57 8.53 -28.01 20.06
CA SER A 57 9.53 -28.82 20.77
C SER A 57 10.27 -29.82 19.87
N LEU A 58 9.59 -30.34 18.84
CA LEU A 58 10.14 -31.28 17.86
C LEU A 58 10.88 -30.56 16.72
N LEU A 59 10.42 -29.38 16.28
CA LEU A 59 11.03 -28.61 15.20
C LEU A 59 12.34 -27.93 15.62
N LEU A 60 12.41 -27.42 16.86
CA LEU A 60 13.56 -26.64 17.32
C LEU A 60 14.90 -27.38 17.19
N PRO A 61 15.04 -28.65 17.59
CA PRO A 61 16.27 -29.40 17.39
C PRO A 61 16.61 -29.62 15.91
N MET A 62 15.59 -29.81 15.06
CA MET A 62 15.76 -30.09 13.63
C MET A 62 16.31 -28.88 12.86
N LEU A 63 16.08 -27.65 13.34
CA LEU A 63 16.58 -26.43 12.68
C LEU A 63 18.11 -26.34 12.64
N ASN A 64 18.79 -26.97 13.60
CA ASN A 64 20.25 -26.97 13.68
C ASN A 64 20.89 -28.19 12.99
N ASP A 65 20.06 -29.11 12.46
CA ASP A 65 20.53 -30.31 11.78
C ASP A 65 20.16 -30.27 10.29
N SER A 66 21.21 -30.30 9.45
CA SER A 66 21.12 -30.14 8.01
C SER A 66 20.38 -31.30 7.32
N GLU A 67 20.45 -32.51 7.89
CA GLU A 67 19.71 -33.67 7.39
C GLU A 67 18.23 -33.59 7.79
N SER A 68 17.95 -33.33 9.07
CA SER A 68 16.57 -33.19 9.56
C SER A 68 15.79 -32.05 8.91
N ILE A 69 16.41 -30.89 8.69
CA ILE A 69 15.73 -29.72 8.11
C ILE A 69 15.33 -29.93 6.63
N THR A 70 16.02 -30.83 5.92
CA THR A 70 15.75 -31.14 4.51
C THR A 70 14.75 -32.30 4.34
N ASP A 71 14.30 -32.92 5.43
CA ASP A 71 13.23 -33.92 5.41
C ASP A 71 11.91 -33.28 4.91
N GLY A 72 11.21 -33.98 4.01
CA GLY A 72 9.88 -33.58 3.54
C GLY A 72 8.86 -33.44 4.67
N ALA A 73 9.00 -34.18 5.78
CA ALA A 73 8.17 -34.03 6.97
C ALA A 73 8.36 -32.68 7.67
N PHE A 74 9.59 -32.16 7.69
CA PHE A 74 9.88 -30.83 8.24
C PHE A 74 9.21 -29.73 7.42
N LEU A 75 9.38 -29.76 6.09
CA LEU A 75 8.78 -28.80 5.18
C LEU A 75 7.24 -28.87 5.21
N ALA A 76 6.68 -30.08 5.22
CA ALA A 76 5.25 -30.31 5.34
C ALA A 76 4.70 -29.76 6.67
N CYS A 77 5.35 -30.06 7.79
CA CYS A 77 4.94 -29.55 9.10
C CYS A 77 5.00 -28.02 9.15
N SER A 78 6.10 -27.42 8.67
CA SER A 78 6.25 -25.96 8.60
C SER A 78 5.10 -25.32 7.80
N THR A 79 4.69 -25.97 6.72
CA THR A 79 3.58 -25.49 5.88
C THR A 79 2.21 -25.68 6.54
N ILE A 80 1.99 -26.77 7.26
CA ILE A 80 0.75 -27.00 8.04
C ILE A 80 0.64 -26.00 9.19
N LEU A 81 1.73 -25.79 9.94
CA LEU A 81 1.74 -24.84 11.06
C LEU A 81 1.66 -23.38 10.60
N ARG A 82 2.07 -23.08 9.37
CA ARG A 82 1.78 -21.78 8.76
C ARG A 82 0.27 -21.54 8.69
N TRP A 83 -0.51 -22.54 8.29
CA TRP A 83 -1.97 -22.42 8.31
C TRP A 83 -2.52 -22.27 9.74
N TYR A 84 -1.93 -22.96 10.72
CA TYR A 84 -2.28 -22.75 12.13
C TYR A 84 -2.09 -21.29 12.58
N GLU A 85 -0.99 -20.64 12.18
CA GLU A 85 -0.75 -19.21 12.46
C GLU A 85 -1.81 -18.32 11.82
N GLU A 86 -2.15 -18.56 10.54
CA GLU A 86 -3.16 -17.78 9.81
C GLU A 86 -4.55 -17.91 10.44
N LEU A 87 -4.90 -19.12 10.87
CA LEU A 87 -6.10 -19.32 11.67
C LEU A 87 -5.98 -18.49 12.95
N SER A 88 -4.89 -18.59 13.70
CA SER A 88 -4.75 -17.98 15.03
C SER A 88 -4.51 -16.47 15.02
N ALA A 89 -4.19 -15.87 13.87
CA ALA A 89 -3.83 -14.45 13.74
C ALA A 89 -4.92 -13.46 14.20
N PRO A 90 -6.23 -13.65 13.91
CA PRO A 90 -7.29 -12.78 14.41
C PRO A 90 -7.42 -12.77 15.94
N ILE A 91 -6.95 -13.81 16.62
CA ILE A 91 -6.99 -13.93 18.10
C ILE A 91 -5.82 -13.17 18.72
N HIS A 92 -4.62 -13.36 18.17
CA HIS A 92 -3.39 -12.75 18.69
C HIS A 92 -3.19 -11.31 18.18
N GLY A 93 -4.00 -10.87 17.22
CA GLY A 93 -3.90 -9.54 16.59
C GLY A 93 -2.67 -9.36 15.70
N ARG A 94 -1.93 -10.43 15.41
CA ARG A 94 -0.69 -10.40 14.62
C ARG A 94 -0.45 -11.72 13.90
N ASP A 95 0.16 -11.63 12.72
CA ASP A 95 0.64 -12.77 11.95
C ASP A 95 2.16 -12.68 11.81
N ASP A 96 2.89 -13.45 12.62
CA ASP A 96 4.35 -13.39 12.69
C ASP A 96 5.05 -14.24 11.60
N ALA A 97 4.30 -15.06 10.86
CA ALA A 97 4.80 -15.96 9.81
C ALA A 97 6.06 -16.77 10.20
N ARG A 98 6.15 -17.26 11.44
CA ARG A 98 7.37 -17.89 11.97
C ARG A 98 7.61 -19.25 11.32
N HIS A 99 6.57 -20.05 11.13
CA HIS A 99 6.72 -21.36 10.46
C HIS A 99 7.03 -21.22 8.97
N LEU A 100 6.65 -20.10 8.36
CA LEU A 100 7.05 -19.80 6.98
C LEU A 100 8.58 -19.62 6.86
N LEU A 101 9.23 -19.00 7.86
CA LEU A 101 10.69 -18.92 7.94
C LEU A 101 11.35 -20.29 8.02
N GLY A 102 10.75 -21.23 8.78
CA GLY A 102 11.20 -22.63 8.81
C GLY A 102 11.15 -23.28 7.44
N GLY A 103 10.05 -23.08 6.70
CA GLY A 103 9.93 -23.55 5.32
C GLY A 103 11.01 -22.97 4.41
N TYR A 104 11.31 -21.66 4.51
CA TYR A 104 12.39 -21.03 3.74
C TYR A 104 13.76 -21.63 4.05
N ALA A 105 14.05 -21.88 5.33
CA ALA A 105 15.31 -22.50 5.72
C ALA A 105 15.46 -23.91 5.14
N SER A 106 14.39 -24.71 5.19
CA SER A 106 14.35 -26.05 4.58
C SER A 106 14.61 -25.99 3.07
N VAL A 107 13.91 -25.12 2.34
CA VAL A 107 14.07 -24.96 0.89
C VAL A 107 15.46 -24.44 0.52
N ALA A 108 16.00 -23.47 1.26
CA ALA A 108 17.33 -22.93 1.03
C ALA A 108 18.43 -23.99 1.23
N GLU A 109 18.35 -24.76 2.31
CA GLU A 109 19.31 -25.83 2.59
C GLU A 109 19.19 -26.97 1.56
N SER A 110 17.97 -27.26 1.10
CA SER A 110 17.72 -28.20 0.00
C SER A 110 18.43 -27.80 -1.29
N PHE A 111 18.36 -26.51 -1.65
CA PHE A 111 19.03 -25.96 -2.83
C PHE A 111 20.55 -25.91 -2.71
N LYS A 112 21.07 -25.77 -1.49
CA LYS A 112 22.50 -25.77 -1.20
C LYS A 112 23.10 -27.16 -1.35
N GLN A 113 22.35 -28.20 -0.98
CA GLN A 113 22.74 -29.60 -1.12
C GLN A 113 22.38 -30.22 -2.49
N ASP A 114 21.75 -29.45 -3.38
CA ASP A 114 21.28 -29.91 -4.71
C ASP A 114 20.40 -31.16 -4.64
N LEU A 115 19.53 -31.23 -3.62
CA LEU A 115 18.69 -32.40 -3.39
C LEU A 115 17.52 -32.45 -4.36
N PRO A 116 17.15 -33.65 -4.87
CA PRO A 116 16.02 -33.80 -5.77
C PRO A 116 14.68 -33.57 -5.04
N TRP A 117 13.75 -32.94 -5.74
CA TRP A 117 12.38 -32.73 -5.27
C TRP A 117 11.48 -33.88 -5.72
N GLU A 118 11.37 -34.91 -4.88
CA GLU A 118 10.60 -36.12 -5.18
C GLU A 118 9.59 -36.47 -4.08
N GLY A 119 8.57 -37.25 -4.46
CA GLY A 119 7.55 -37.79 -3.55
C GLY A 119 6.93 -36.74 -2.64
N PHE A 120 6.83 -37.08 -1.34
CA PHE A 120 6.20 -36.24 -0.32
C PHE A 120 6.82 -34.85 -0.19
N ARG A 121 8.15 -34.78 -0.32
CA ARG A 121 8.89 -33.51 -0.23
C ARG A 121 8.51 -32.57 -1.37
N ARG A 122 8.33 -33.10 -2.59
CA ARG A 122 7.85 -32.32 -3.73
C ARG A 122 6.43 -31.79 -3.49
N ALA A 123 5.55 -32.62 -2.93
CA ALA A 123 4.19 -32.20 -2.61
C ALA A 123 4.18 -31.09 -1.55
N ALA A 124 5.02 -31.20 -0.51
CA ALA A 124 5.18 -30.17 0.52
C ALA A 124 5.72 -28.84 -0.05
N LEU A 125 6.71 -28.92 -0.95
CA LEU A 125 7.25 -27.75 -1.65
C LEU A 125 6.16 -27.00 -2.42
N TRP A 126 5.25 -27.70 -3.09
CA TRP A 126 4.20 -27.03 -3.85
C TRP A 126 3.29 -26.20 -2.97
N ILE A 127 2.93 -26.69 -1.79
CA ILE A 127 2.09 -25.93 -0.85
C ILE A 127 2.90 -24.77 -0.25
N HIS A 128 4.17 -25.00 0.11
CA HIS A 128 5.06 -23.96 0.59
C HIS A 128 5.24 -22.83 -0.42
N LEU A 129 5.39 -23.14 -1.71
CA LEU A 129 5.54 -22.14 -2.77
C LEU A 129 4.32 -21.23 -2.88
N ARG A 130 3.10 -21.77 -2.70
CA ARG A 130 1.86 -20.96 -2.67
C ARG A 130 1.88 -19.97 -1.53
N GLN A 131 2.26 -20.45 -0.35
CA GLN A 131 2.39 -19.64 0.87
C GLN A 131 3.46 -18.54 0.70
N ASP A 132 4.58 -18.85 0.06
CA ASP A 132 5.63 -17.87 -0.24
C ASP A 132 5.14 -16.78 -1.21
N ILE A 133 4.51 -17.18 -2.32
CA ILE A 133 4.00 -16.24 -3.32
C ILE A 133 2.94 -15.33 -2.72
N PHE A 134 1.97 -15.90 -1.99
CA PHE A 134 0.96 -15.13 -1.27
C PHE A 134 1.61 -14.12 -0.32
N ASN A 135 2.54 -14.57 0.53
CA ASN A 135 3.23 -13.72 1.48
C ASN A 135 4.10 -12.65 0.80
N ALA A 136 4.68 -12.96 -0.36
CA ALA A 136 5.46 -12.04 -1.18
C ALA A 136 4.58 -10.92 -1.76
N VAL A 137 3.36 -11.24 -2.21
CA VAL A 137 2.37 -10.27 -2.69
C VAL A 137 1.91 -9.32 -1.58
N ILE A 138 1.59 -9.86 -0.40
CA ILE A 138 1.14 -9.08 0.76
C ILE A 138 2.22 -8.10 1.22
N ASN A 139 3.48 -8.56 1.29
CA ASN A 139 4.60 -7.76 1.77
C ASN A 139 5.37 -7.02 0.66
N GLN A 140 4.87 -7.04 -0.58
CA GLN A 140 5.48 -6.35 -1.72
C GLN A 140 6.97 -6.64 -1.93
N ARG A 141 7.33 -7.93 -1.88
CA ARG A 141 8.71 -8.40 -2.08
C ARG A 141 8.78 -9.50 -3.13
N VAL A 142 10.00 -9.83 -3.54
CA VAL A 142 10.23 -11.03 -4.36
C VAL A 142 9.93 -12.31 -3.56
N PRO A 143 9.42 -13.37 -4.21
CA PRO A 143 9.33 -14.69 -3.58
C PRO A 143 10.73 -15.18 -3.17
N ARG A 144 10.85 -15.82 -2.01
CA ARG A 144 12.16 -16.33 -1.54
C ARG A 144 12.53 -17.64 -2.22
N THR A 145 11.54 -18.41 -2.65
CA THR A 145 11.71 -19.65 -3.39
C THR A 145 11.95 -19.34 -4.86
N ASN A 146 13.16 -19.64 -5.34
CA ASN A 146 13.49 -19.44 -6.74
C ASN A 146 12.88 -20.55 -7.62
N VAL A 147 11.78 -20.24 -8.30
CA VAL A 147 11.07 -21.18 -9.19
C VAL A 147 11.88 -21.60 -10.42
N ASN A 148 12.90 -20.84 -10.81
CA ASN A 148 13.77 -21.18 -11.93
C ASN A 148 14.63 -22.40 -11.65
N ARG A 149 14.95 -22.66 -10.37
CA ARG A 149 15.71 -23.85 -9.94
C ARG A 149 14.87 -25.12 -9.82
N LEU A 150 13.55 -25.05 -9.97
CA LEU A 150 12.64 -26.19 -9.75
C LEU A 150 12.34 -27.01 -11.02
N GLY A 151 12.92 -26.65 -12.17
CA GLY A 151 12.74 -27.41 -13.41
C GLY A 151 11.28 -27.50 -13.88
N ILE A 152 10.47 -26.48 -13.58
CA ILE A 152 9.04 -26.47 -13.91
C ILE A 152 8.87 -26.34 -15.43
N ASP A 153 8.02 -27.19 -16.00
CA ASP A 153 7.60 -27.07 -17.39
C ASP A 153 6.92 -25.72 -17.64
N ARG A 154 7.40 -24.97 -18.63
CA ARG A 154 6.86 -23.65 -19.05
C ARG A 154 6.18 -23.69 -20.41
N SER A 155 6.07 -24.88 -21.01
CA SER A 155 5.41 -25.04 -22.30
C SER A 155 3.91 -24.81 -22.19
N SER A 156 3.30 -24.51 -23.32
CA SER A 156 1.84 -24.47 -23.49
C SER A 156 1.26 -25.81 -23.96
N SER A 157 2.10 -26.85 -24.07
CA SER A 157 1.70 -28.15 -24.61
C SER A 157 0.60 -28.82 -23.77
N PRO A 158 -0.34 -29.59 -24.36
CA PRO A 158 -1.34 -30.32 -23.59
C PRO A 158 -0.70 -31.21 -22.52
N ALA A 159 -1.15 -31.09 -21.28
CA ALA A 159 -0.67 -31.84 -20.12
C ALA A 159 -1.81 -32.10 -19.13
N ASP A 160 -1.53 -32.87 -18.07
CA ASP A 160 -2.49 -33.10 -16.99
C ASP A 160 -2.78 -31.81 -16.18
N GLU A 161 -3.87 -31.83 -15.42
CA GLU A 161 -4.34 -30.68 -14.64
C GLU A 161 -3.31 -30.22 -13.61
N THR A 162 -2.61 -31.18 -13.01
CA THR A 162 -1.53 -30.95 -12.06
C THR A 162 -0.38 -30.14 -12.70
N THR A 163 0.00 -30.46 -13.94
CA THR A 163 1.02 -29.71 -14.68
C THR A 163 0.52 -28.32 -15.03
N TRP A 164 -0.74 -28.17 -15.45
CA TRP A 164 -1.35 -26.85 -15.71
C TRP A 164 -1.37 -25.95 -14.46
N ALA A 165 -1.68 -26.52 -13.29
CA ALA A 165 -1.64 -25.81 -12.01
C ALA A 165 -0.21 -25.42 -11.61
N LYS A 166 0.79 -26.27 -11.88
CA LYS A 166 2.21 -25.95 -11.62
C LYS A 166 2.73 -24.86 -12.56
N ARG A 167 2.34 -24.90 -13.84
CA ARG A 167 2.66 -23.86 -14.84
C ARG A 167 2.15 -22.50 -14.41
N VAL A 168 0.89 -22.43 -13.97
CA VAL A 168 0.30 -21.15 -13.56
C VAL A 168 0.94 -20.60 -12.28
N LEU A 169 1.27 -21.47 -11.33
CA LEU A 169 1.97 -21.10 -10.11
C LEU A 169 3.38 -20.57 -10.39
N CYS A 170 4.09 -21.18 -11.36
CA CYS A 170 5.38 -20.68 -11.82
C CYS A 170 5.25 -19.30 -12.47
N LEU A 171 4.25 -19.12 -13.34
CA LEU A 171 3.98 -17.84 -13.97
C LEU A 171 3.64 -16.75 -12.95
N GLU A 172 2.89 -17.09 -11.90
CA GLU A 172 2.57 -16.17 -10.80
C GLU A 172 3.84 -15.71 -10.07
N ALA A 173 4.72 -16.65 -9.69
CA ALA A 173 5.99 -16.31 -9.05
C ALA A 173 6.85 -15.39 -9.92
N GLU A 174 6.95 -15.66 -11.22
CA GLU A 174 7.70 -14.84 -12.18
C GLU A 174 7.09 -13.44 -12.35
N VAL A 175 5.76 -13.32 -12.32
CA VAL A 175 5.07 -12.02 -12.33
C VAL A 175 5.34 -11.25 -11.04
N VAL A 176 5.28 -11.90 -9.88
CA VAL A 176 5.57 -11.27 -8.58
C VAL A 176 7.04 -10.81 -8.52
N GLU A 177 7.96 -11.64 -9.01
CA GLU A 177 9.38 -11.27 -9.17
C GLU A 177 9.56 -10.08 -10.12
N TYR A 178 8.87 -10.06 -11.26
CA TYR A 178 8.87 -8.91 -12.18
C TYR A 178 8.32 -7.63 -11.54
N CYS A 179 7.30 -7.73 -10.69
CA CYS A 179 6.68 -6.58 -10.03
C CYS A 179 7.54 -5.99 -8.89
N PHE A 180 8.27 -6.83 -8.16
CA PHE A 180 8.95 -6.41 -6.92
C PHE A 180 10.47 -6.55 -6.92
N SER A 181 11.09 -6.99 -8.03
CA SER A 181 12.55 -7.00 -8.15
C SER A 181 13.11 -5.58 -8.29
N HIS A 182 14.32 -5.38 -7.78
CA HIS A 182 15.06 -4.11 -7.87
C HIS A 182 15.77 -3.92 -9.23
N GLU A 183 15.78 -4.95 -10.08
CA GLU A 183 16.38 -4.87 -11.41
C GLU A 183 15.45 -4.14 -12.40
N VAL A 184 16.03 -3.38 -13.33
CA VAL A 184 15.29 -2.66 -14.37
C VAL A 184 14.55 -3.67 -15.26
N SER A 185 13.26 -3.86 -14.98
CA SER A 185 12.48 -4.87 -15.68
C SER A 185 12.05 -4.35 -17.05
N SER A 186 12.39 -5.08 -18.11
CA SER A 186 12.16 -4.64 -19.49
C SER A 186 10.69 -4.74 -19.92
N ILE A 187 10.28 -3.90 -20.87
CA ILE A 187 8.95 -4.00 -21.50
C ILE A 187 8.79 -5.30 -22.28
N GLN A 188 9.89 -5.84 -22.82
CA GLN A 188 9.91 -7.14 -23.47
C GLN A 188 9.56 -8.27 -22.49
N THR A 189 10.04 -8.18 -21.24
CA THR A 189 9.71 -9.14 -20.18
C THR A 189 8.22 -9.08 -19.84
N TYR A 190 7.64 -7.89 -19.73
CA TYR A 190 6.19 -7.72 -19.53
C TYR A 190 5.40 -8.37 -20.67
N ALA A 191 5.71 -8.03 -21.92
CA ALA A 191 5.02 -8.56 -23.09
C ALA A 191 5.12 -10.10 -23.17
N CYS A 192 6.27 -10.66 -22.77
CA CYS A 192 6.46 -12.11 -22.69
C CYS A 192 5.58 -12.76 -21.61
N LEU A 193 5.52 -12.18 -20.41
CA LEU A 193 4.68 -12.66 -19.32
C LEU A 193 3.19 -12.56 -19.67
N GLU A 194 2.77 -11.46 -20.28
CA GLU A 194 1.40 -11.23 -20.74
C GLU A 194 1.01 -12.22 -21.85
N SER A 195 1.89 -12.46 -22.83
CA SER A 195 1.66 -13.48 -23.86
C SER A 195 1.51 -14.87 -23.25
N ARG A 196 2.38 -15.25 -22.32
CA ARG A 196 2.31 -16.56 -21.65
C ARG A 196 1.05 -16.73 -20.81
N LEU A 197 0.60 -15.66 -20.15
CA LEU A 197 -0.66 -15.67 -19.42
C LEU A 197 -1.85 -15.88 -20.37
N ASN A 198 -1.87 -15.15 -21.49
CA ASN A 198 -2.92 -15.28 -22.50
C ASN A 198 -2.92 -16.67 -23.14
N ASP A 199 -1.75 -17.23 -23.41
CA ASP A 199 -1.62 -18.58 -23.96
C ASP A 199 -2.07 -19.65 -22.96
N TRP A 200 -1.72 -19.50 -21.68
CA TRP A 200 -2.22 -20.36 -20.61
C TRP A 200 -3.75 -20.27 -20.51
N ASP A 201 -4.30 -19.05 -20.51
CA ASP A 201 -5.75 -18.83 -20.37
C ASP A 201 -6.56 -19.43 -21.53
N ARG A 202 -5.99 -19.40 -22.75
CA ARG A 202 -6.61 -20.01 -23.94
C ARG A 202 -6.55 -21.53 -23.96
N GLN A 203 -5.50 -22.12 -23.39
CA GLN A 203 -5.20 -23.55 -23.52
C GLN A 203 -5.50 -24.35 -22.24
N LYS A 204 -5.84 -23.67 -21.14
CA LYS A 204 -6.18 -24.33 -19.87
C LYS A 204 -7.33 -25.34 -20.07
N PRO A 205 -7.28 -26.49 -19.38
CA PRO A 205 -8.37 -27.47 -19.41
C PRO A 205 -9.71 -26.85 -18.96
N GLN A 206 -10.84 -27.38 -19.47
CA GLN A 206 -12.18 -26.91 -19.10
C GLN A 206 -12.47 -27.01 -17.59
N THR A 207 -11.74 -27.85 -16.87
CA THR A 207 -11.88 -27.99 -15.42
C THR A 207 -11.40 -26.76 -14.64
N PHE A 208 -10.58 -25.89 -15.27
CA PHE A 208 -10.21 -24.57 -14.72
C PHE A 208 -11.26 -23.49 -15.01
N THR A 209 -12.33 -23.80 -15.76
CA THR A 209 -13.44 -22.87 -15.98
C THR A 209 -14.28 -22.75 -14.71
N PRO A 210 -14.58 -21.53 -14.23
CA PRO A 210 -15.44 -21.36 -13.06
C PRO A 210 -16.81 -21.99 -13.27
N VAL A 211 -17.25 -22.81 -12.31
CA VAL A 211 -18.64 -23.30 -12.23
C VAL A 211 -19.59 -22.24 -11.69
N PHE A 212 -19.05 -21.30 -10.92
CA PHE A 212 -19.79 -20.15 -10.43
C PHE A 212 -18.90 -18.92 -10.54
N TYR A 213 -19.43 -17.90 -11.18
CA TYR A 213 -18.82 -16.58 -11.21
C TYR A 213 -19.86 -15.58 -10.75
N GLN A 214 -19.52 -14.79 -9.75
CA GLN A 214 -20.32 -13.69 -9.27
C GLN A 214 -19.43 -12.47 -9.15
N GLU A 215 -19.83 -11.41 -9.81
CA GLU A 215 -19.06 -10.18 -9.86
C GLU A 215 -18.99 -9.51 -8.48
N ARG A 216 -17.96 -8.69 -8.29
CA ARG A 216 -17.78 -7.86 -7.10
C ARG A 216 -19.01 -6.98 -6.89
N ASP A 217 -19.51 -6.95 -5.66
CA ASP A 217 -20.64 -6.09 -5.27
C ASP A 217 -20.37 -5.44 -3.89
N PRO A 218 -19.73 -4.24 -3.90
CA PRO A 218 -19.40 -3.54 -2.67
C PRO A 218 -20.63 -3.11 -1.86
N SER A 219 -21.78 -2.96 -2.50
CA SER A 219 -23.03 -2.54 -1.83
C SER A 219 -23.55 -3.61 -0.86
N GLN A 220 -23.18 -4.87 -1.09
CA GLN A 220 -23.50 -6.01 -0.22
C GLN A 220 -22.28 -6.51 0.58
N GLY A 221 -21.24 -5.70 0.71
CA GLY A 221 -20.02 -6.07 1.44
C GLY A 221 -19.12 -7.09 0.73
N ARG A 222 -19.37 -7.38 -0.57
CA ARG A 222 -18.54 -8.28 -1.38
C ARG A 222 -17.47 -7.48 -2.12
N SER A 223 -16.31 -7.36 -1.48
CA SER A 223 -15.18 -6.57 -1.98
C SER A 223 -14.45 -7.20 -3.17
N PHE A 224 -14.65 -8.49 -3.43
CA PHE A 224 -14.01 -9.25 -4.51
C PHE A 224 -15.06 -10.09 -5.27
N PRO A 225 -14.83 -10.39 -6.57
CA PRO A 225 -15.66 -11.35 -7.27
C PRO A 225 -15.54 -12.73 -6.62
N VAL A 226 -16.65 -13.47 -6.56
CA VAL A 226 -16.67 -14.85 -6.10
C VAL A 226 -16.53 -15.75 -7.31
N VAL A 227 -15.45 -16.53 -7.35
CA VAL A 227 -15.17 -17.47 -8.42
C VAL A 227 -15.04 -18.85 -7.78
N SER A 228 -15.91 -19.78 -8.15
CA SER A 228 -15.84 -21.17 -7.68
C SER A 228 -15.47 -22.06 -8.86
N VAL A 229 -14.50 -22.94 -8.65
CA VAL A 229 -14.01 -23.92 -9.62
C VAL A 229 -14.17 -25.32 -9.03
N LEU A 230 -14.23 -26.36 -9.88
CA LEU A 230 -14.43 -27.75 -9.41
C LEU A 230 -13.17 -28.42 -8.84
N LEU A 231 -12.02 -27.74 -8.85
CA LEU A 231 -10.72 -28.31 -8.50
C LEU A 231 -10.23 -27.84 -7.12
N ASP A 232 -10.18 -28.77 -6.16
CA ASP A 232 -9.56 -28.59 -4.81
C ASP A 232 -8.09 -28.19 -4.86
N SER A 233 -7.39 -28.44 -5.97
CA SER A 233 -6.00 -28.05 -6.19
C SER A 233 -5.86 -26.60 -6.68
N CYS A 234 -6.96 -26.00 -7.18
CA CYS A 234 -7.06 -24.63 -7.71
C CYS A 234 -7.61 -23.62 -6.72
N ASP A 235 -8.34 -24.06 -5.69
CA ASP A 235 -9.29 -23.23 -4.94
C ASP A 235 -8.69 -21.96 -4.30
N GLN A 236 -7.42 -22.01 -3.84
CA GLN A 236 -6.74 -20.82 -3.30
C GLN A 236 -5.90 -20.05 -4.32
N ASN A 237 -5.46 -20.66 -5.41
CA ASN A 237 -4.48 -20.05 -6.33
C ASN A 237 -5.10 -19.47 -7.59
N THR A 238 -6.14 -20.08 -8.16
CA THR A 238 -6.72 -19.61 -9.42
C THR A 238 -7.54 -18.34 -9.22
N VAL A 239 -8.20 -18.21 -8.06
CA VAL A 239 -8.87 -16.97 -7.64
C VAL A 239 -7.86 -15.85 -7.33
N PHE A 240 -6.73 -16.21 -6.71
CA PHE A 240 -5.62 -15.27 -6.46
C PHE A 240 -4.95 -14.83 -7.77
N LEU A 241 -4.83 -15.71 -8.78
CA LEU A 241 -4.30 -15.38 -10.09
C LEU A 241 -5.23 -14.47 -10.91
N GLU A 242 -6.52 -14.78 -11.01
CA GLU A 242 -7.43 -13.90 -11.77
C GLU A 242 -7.57 -12.52 -11.11
N VAL A 243 -7.57 -12.44 -9.77
CA VAL A 243 -7.71 -11.17 -9.07
C VAL A 243 -6.38 -10.44 -8.90
N VAL A 244 -5.27 -11.10 -8.55
CA VAL A 244 -3.98 -10.42 -8.35
C VAL A 244 -3.21 -10.29 -9.65
N VAL A 245 -3.15 -11.31 -10.50
CA VAL A 245 -2.39 -11.23 -11.75
C VAL A 245 -3.11 -10.39 -12.80
N ARG A 246 -4.45 -10.47 -12.99
CA ARG A 246 -5.11 -9.49 -13.89
C ARG A 246 -5.19 -8.10 -13.27
N THR A 247 -5.52 -7.94 -11.99
CA THR A 247 -5.60 -6.59 -11.38
C THR A 247 -4.23 -5.95 -11.17
N ARG A 248 -3.13 -6.71 -10.97
CA ARG A 248 -1.76 -6.17 -10.90
C ARG A 248 -0.95 -6.27 -12.19
N LEU A 249 -1.25 -7.09 -13.19
CA LEU A 249 -0.72 -6.86 -14.54
C LEU A 249 -1.46 -5.69 -15.20
N LEU A 250 -2.74 -5.45 -14.90
CA LEU A 250 -3.43 -4.22 -15.30
C LEU A 250 -3.04 -3.02 -14.45
N LYS A 251 -2.58 -3.19 -13.19
CA LYS A 251 -2.08 -2.08 -12.35
C LYS A 251 -0.57 -1.87 -12.37
N SER A 252 0.26 -2.87 -12.60
CA SER A 252 1.68 -2.68 -12.92
C SER A 252 1.82 -2.33 -14.40
N GLY A 253 0.95 -2.88 -15.24
CA GLY A 253 0.51 -2.30 -16.51
C GLY A 253 0.14 -0.85 -16.30
N SER A 254 -0.91 -0.46 -15.56
CA SER A 254 -1.33 0.96 -15.46
C SER A 254 -0.39 1.88 -14.68
N ALA A 255 0.36 1.38 -13.68
CA ALA A 255 1.30 2.16 -12.88
C ALA A 255 2.65 2.31 -13.60
N ARG A 256 3.17 1.26 -14.25
CA ARG A 256 4.30 1.40 -15.20
C ARG A 256 3.86 1.91 -16.57
N GLN A 257 2.59 1.88 -16.96
CA GLN A 257 2.03 2.51 -18.18
C GLN A 257 1.85 4.00 -17.95
N ARG A 258 1.62 4.47 -16.72
CA ARG A 258 1.80 5.90 -16.43
C ARG A 258 3.25 6.32 -16.57
N ASP A 259 4.19 5.42 -16.31
CA ASP A 259 5.62 5.68 -16.48
C ASP A 259 6.20 5.20 -17.83
N ASN A 260 5.42 4.55 -18.74
CA ASN A 260 5.91 4.00 -20.02
C ASN A 260 4.83 3.76 -21.11
N LEU A 261 3.67 4.44 -21.09
CA LEU A 261 2.80 4.50 -22.28
C LEU A 261 3.54 5.24 -23.39
N PRO A 262 3.57 4.70 -24.63
CA PRO A 262 3.91 5.49 -25.81
C PRO A 262 2.72 6.40 -26.14
N GLY A 263 2.54 7.44 -25.34
CA GLY A 263 1.85 8.67 -25.73
C GLY A 263 2.89 9.70 -26.18
N PRO A 264 2.52 10.77 -26.91
CA PRO A 264 3.46 11.65 -27.61
C PRO A 264 4.39 12.50 -26.71
N PHE A 265 4.43 12.26 -25.39
CA PHE A 265 5.28 12.97 -24.42
C PHE A 265 6.04 11.95 -23.56
N SER A 266 7.22 11.55 -24.05
CA SER A 266 8.08 10.53 -23.44
C SER A 266 8.61 10.94 -22.07
N VAL A 267 8.80 9.96 -21.19
CA VAL A 267 9.37 10.01 -19.82
C VAL A 267 10.62 10.89 -19.68
N TRP A 268 11.45 10.98 -20.74
CA TRP A 268 12.60 11.89 -20.77
C TRP A 268 12.19 13.36 -20.62
N TRP A 269 11.10 13.78 -21.27
CA TRP A 269 10.59 15.15 -21.17
C TRP A 269 10.18 15.47 -19.74
N TRP A 270 9.52 14.54 -19.05
CA TRP A 270 9.13 14.71 -17.65
C TRP A 270 10.33 14.75 -16.70
N ASN A 271 11.29 13.84 -16.84
CA ASN A 271 12.54 13.89 -16.08
C ASN A 271 13.34 15.17 -16.37
N PHE A 272 13.28 15.66 -17.62
CA PHE A 272 13.89 16.92 -18.01
C PHE A 272 13.20 18.12 -17.34
N LEU A 273 11.87 18.13 -17.29
CA LEU A 273 11.12 19.14 -16.55
C LEU A 273 11.45 19.10 -15.05
N GLU A 274 11.40 17.94 -14.42
CA GLU A 274 11.64 17.77 -12.98
C GLU A 274 13.05 18.20 -12.55
N ASN A 275 14.08 17.73 -13.28
CA ASN A 275 15.47 17.89 -12.87
C ASN A 275 16.16 19.12 -13.47
N TYR A 276 15.60 19.73 -14.52
CA TYR A 276 16.25 20.83 -15.23
C TYR A 276 15.35 22.04 -15.43
N ALA A 277 14.23 21.93 -16.15
CA ALA A 277 13.45 23.10 -16.52
C ALA A 277 12.66 23.70 -15.34
N TYR A 278 12.15 22.84 -14.46
CA TYR A 278 11.36 23.19 -13.26
C TYR A 278 12.07 22.82 -11.96
N ALA A 279 13.36 22.49 -11.99
CA ALA A 279 14.15 22.14 -10.82
C ALA A 279 13.94 23.12 -9.66
N VAL A 280 13.58 22.62 -8.49
CA VAL A 280 13.45 23.43 -7.27
C VAL A 280 14.86 23.65 -6.72
N PRO A 281 15.33 24.91 -6.55
CA PRO A 281 16.60 25.14 -5.88
C PRO A 281 16.49 24.64 -4.43
N GLU A 282 17.60 24.14 -3.88
CA GLU A 282 17.64 23.79 -2.46
C GLU A 282 17.13 24.97 -1.62
N PRO A 283 16.19 24.72 -0.68
CA PRO A 283 15.69 25.80 0.16
C PRO A 283 16.88 26.43 0.90
N PRO A 284 16.92 27.77 1.03
CA PRO A 284 17.99 28.40 1.79
C PRO A 284 17.97 27.82 3.22
N PRO A 285 19.13 27.52 3.84
CA PRO A 285 19.18 26.91 5.15
C PRO A 285 18.47 27.81 6.16
N ARG A 286 17.26 27.40 6.58
CA ARG A 286 16.42 28.13 7.51
C ARG A 286 16.57 27.48 8.88
N LYS A 287 17.20 28.18 9.81
CA LYS A 287 17.15 27.78 11.22
C LYS A 287 15.90 28.36 11.86
N ARG A 288 15.04 27.47 12.34
CA ARG A 288 13.88 27.83 13.16
C ARG A 288 14.35 28.56 14.42
N THR A 289 13.78 29.73 14.71
CA THR A 289 14.13 30.52 15.92
C THR A 289 13.01 30.55 16.95
N LYS A 290 11.78 30.18 16.59
CA LYS A 290 10.63 30.07 17.49
C LYS A 290 10.26 28.60 17.73
N PRO A 291 9.86 28.17 18.93
CA PRO A 291 9.39 26.80 19.15
C PRO A 291 8.10 26.52 18.38
N MET A 292 7.80 25.24 18.09
CA MET A 292 6.49 24.84 17.55
C MET A 292 5.49 24.82 18.71
N GLU A 293 4.33 25.45 18.54
CA GLU A 293 3.35 25.62 19.60
C GLU A 293 2.10 24.76 19.38
N VAL A 294 1.57 24.69 18.15
CA VAL A 294 0.29 24.03 17.86
C VAL A 294 0.35 23.18 16.59
N LEU A 295 -0.12 21.93 16.68
CA LEU A 295 -0.26 21.02 15.55
C LEU A 295 -1.73 20.70 15.31
N CYS A 296 -2.33 21.22 14.25
CA CYS A 296 -3.68 20.84 13.82
C CYS A 296 -3.57 19.70 12.80
N VAL A 297 -3.88 18.48 13.24
CA VAL A 297 -3.57 17.23 12.52
C VAL A 297 -4.79 16.59 11.85
N GLY A 298 -5.96 17.22 11.90
CA GLY A 298 -7.16 16.69 11.27
C GLY A 298 -7.05 16.64 9.75
N LEU A 299 -7.70 15.65 9.15
CA LEU A 299 -7.74 15.50 7.69
C LEU A 299 -8.39 16.72 7.02
N PRO A 300 -8.04 17.01 5.76
CA PRO A 300 -8.71 18.02 4.97
C PRO A 300 -10.23 17.90 5.02
N ARG A 301 -10.91 19.04 4.86
CA ARG A 301 -12.38 19.18 4.96
C ARG A 301 -12.94 18.95 6.37
N SER A 302 -12.11 18.80 7.39
CA SER A 302 -12.52 18.77 8.81
C SER A 302 -12.38 20.15 9.48
N ALA A 303 -12.82 21.21 8.80
CA ALA A 303 -12.71 22.61 9.25
C ALA A 303 -11.26 23.17 9.34
N THR A 304 -10.34 22.65 8.53
CA THR A 304 -8.92 23.07 8.49
C THR A 304 -8.74 24.56 8.15
N GLU A 305 -9.48 25.08 7.17
CA GLU A 305 -9.44 26.51 6.78
C GLU A 305 -9.95 27.45 7.89
N SER A 306 -11.00 27.02 8.59
CA SER A 306 -11.58 27.77 9.71
C SER A 306 -10.59 27.83 10.88
N LEU A 307 -9.90 26.73 11.16
CA LEU A 307 -8.82 26.67 12.14
C LEU A 307 -7.61 27.51 11.73
N GLN A 308 -7.21 27.48 10.46
CA GLN A 308 -6.14 28.33 9.95
C GLN A 308 -6.46 29.81 10.19
N THR A 309 -7.68 30.23 9.85
CA THR A 309 -8.13 31.61 10.07
C THR A 309 -8.17 31.96 11.56
N ALA A 310 -8.65 31.05 12.41
CA ALA A 310 -8.69 31.24 13.86
C ALA A 310 -7.27 31.40 14.46
N LEU A 311 -6.33 30.56 14.05
CA LEU A 311 -4.93 30.63 14.47
C LEU A 311 -4.26 31.94 14.03
N LEU A 312 -4.50 32.39 12.79
CA LEU A 312 -4.01 33.70 12.32
C LEU A 312 -4.56 34.86 13.17
N LYS A 313 -5.85 34.82 13.51
CA LYS A 313 -6.50 35.82 14.39
C LYS A 313 -5.94 35.81 15.81
N LEU A 314 -5.53 34.64 16.32
CA LEU A 314 -4.84 34.50 17.61
C LEU A 314 -3.35 34.89 17.56
N GLY A 315 -2.85 35.32 16.41
CA GLY A 315 -1.47 35.79 16.22
C GLY A 315 -0.44 34.68 15.97
N TYR A 316 -0.89 33.46 15.65
CA TYR A 316 0.03 32.40 15.24
C TYR A 316 0.57 32.66 13.83
N ILE A 317 1.84 32.35 13.63
CA ILE A 317 2.48 32.33 12.31
C ILE A 317 2.26 30.92 11.75
N ILE A 318 1.57 30.81 10.62
CA ILE A 318 1.25 29.55 9.96
C ILE A 318 2.01 29.52 8.63
N PRO A 319 2.56 28.38 8.20
CA PRO A 319 3.25 28.34 6.92
C PRO A 319 2.26 28.52 5.77
N ILE A 320 2.70 29.19 4.72
CA ILE A 320 2.13 29.00 3.38
C ILE A 320 2.83 27.74 2.87
N THR A 321 2.14 26.60 2.91
CA THR A 321 2.70 25.30 2.50
C THR A 321 2.81 25.21 0.99
N ASP A 322 3.85 25.82 0.45
CA ASP A 322 4.30 25.54 -0.92
C ASP A 322 5.15 24.26 -0.91
N GLY A 323 4.55 23.15 -1.39
CA GLY A 323 5.24 21.95 -1.87
C GLY A 323 6.30 21.34 -0.94
N ILE A 324 5.88 20.57 0.06
CA ILE A 324 6.78 19.71 0.82
C ILE A 324 6.88 18.37 0.08
N LEU A 325 8.03 18.09 -0.54
CA LEU A 325 8.33 16.80 -1.15
C LEU A 325 9.55 16.21 -0.45
N TRP A 326 9.34 15.16 0.34
CA TRP A 326 10.42 14.42 0.98
C TRP A 326 10.39 12.96 0.54
N PHE A 327 11.49 12.52 -0.03
CA PHE A 327 11.80 11.11 -0.23
C PHE A 327 13.10 10.84 0.51
N GLY A 328 13.04 10.12 1.62
CA GLY A 328 14.26 9.69 2.29
C GLY A 328 14.92 8.50 1.59
N SER A 329 15.89 7.89 2.26
CA SER A 329 16.57 6.70 1.77
C SER A 329 15.61 5.54 1.51
N LEU A 330 15.83 4.82 0.40
CA LEU A 330 15.07 3.63 0.02
C LEU A 330 15.41 2.38 0.85
N ASP A 331 16.00 2.56 2.02
CA ASP A 331 16.40 1.48 2.95
C ASP A 331 15.29 1.12 3.95
N GLY A 332 14.13 1.79 3.87
CA GLY A 332 12.98 1.55 4.73
C GLY A 332 13.10 2.17 6.12
N ASN A 333 14.17 2.90 6.43
CA ASN A 333 14.41 3.54 7.73
C ASN A 333 14.34 5.08 7.65
N THR A 334 13.66 5.61 6.63
CA THR A 334 13.47 7.06 6.49
C THR A 334 12.71 7.62 7.68
N THR A 335 13.31 8.59 8.36
CA THR A 335 12.67 9.38 9.42
C THR A 335 12.90 10.86 9.14
N ILE A 336 11.86 11.69 9.27
CA ILE A 336 11.99 13.14 9.15
C ILE A 336 12.37 13.71 10.52
N THR A 337 13.52 14.38 10.57
CA THR A 337 14.05 15.01 11.78
C THR A 337 13.37 16.35 12.07
N LYS A 338 13.48 16.79 13.33
CA LYS A 338 12.98 18.10 13.77
C LYS A 338 13.64 19.26 13.02
N GLU A 339 14.91 19.09 12.68
CA GLU A 339 15.73 20.04 11.93
C GLU A 339 15.20 20.18 10.50
N GLU A 340 14.93 19.07 9.81
CA GLU A 340 14.34 19.06 8.46
C GLU A 340 12.95 19.69 8.43
N PHE A 341 12.09 19.41 9.42
CA PHE A 341 10.83 20.14 9.57
C PHE A 341 11.06 21.63 9.83
N GLY A 342 12.10 22.00 10.57
CA GLY A 342 12.47 23.38 10.85
C GLY A 342 12.85 24.17 9.61
N GLU A 343 13.53 23.54 8.65
CA GLU A 343 13.91 24.16 7.38
C GLU A 343 12.68 24.46 6.51
N VAL A 344 11.74 23.52 6.49
CA VAL A 344 10.54 23.59 5.65
C VAL A 344 9.48 24.51 6.23
N LEU A 345 9.14 24.32 7.51
CA LEU A 345 8.09 25.10 8.19
C LEU A 345 8.59 26.49 8.62
N GLY A 346 9.91 26.70 8.62
CA GLY A 346 10.55 27.97 8.93
C GLY A 346 10.15 28.51 10.31
N GLN A 347 9.70 29.77 10.35
CA GLN A 347 9.32 30.47 11.59
C GLN A 347 7.87 30.25 12.03
N SER A 348 7.16 29.35 11.35
CA SER A 348 5.76 29.11 11.61
C SER A 348 5.56 28.34 12.90
N VAL A 349 4.79 28.88 13.84
CA VAL A 349 4.55 28.33 15.17
C VAL A 349 3.33 27.40 15.25
N ALA A 350 2.54 27.32 14.16
CA ALA A 350 1.45 26.37 14.04
C ALA A 350 1.38 25.74 12.63
N VAL A 351 0.84 24.52 12.54
CA VAL A 351 0.66 23.78 11.27
C VAL A 351 -0.78 23.31 11.13
N THR A 352 -1.33 23.36 9.91
CA THR A 352 -2.69 22.92 9.58
C THR A 352 -2.72 22.16 8.26
N ASP A 353 -3.85 21.50 7.97
CA ASP A 353 -4.21 20.95 6.66
C ASP A 353 -3.23 19.89 6.14
N ALA A 354 -2.78 19.95 4.88
CA ALA A 354 -1.96 18.92 4.25
C ALA A 354 -0.72 18.52 5.06
N ALA A 355 0.10 19.49 5.47
CA ALA A 355 1.31 19.20 6.25
C ALA A 355 0.99 18.58 7.62
N GLY A 356 -0.05 19.09 8.29
CA GLY A 356 -0.47 18.60 9.61
C GLY A 356 -1.11 17.22 9.57
N SER A 357 -1.81 16.88 8.47
CA SER A 357 -2.48 15.60 8.32
C SER A 357 -1.57 14.50 7.79
N VAL A 358 -0.72 14.79 6.79
CA VAL A 358 0.13 13.78 6.13
C VAL A 358 1.30 13.39 6.99
N PHE A 359 1.95 14.36 7.65
CA PHE A 359 3.13 14.14 8.49
C PHE A 359 2.78 14.15 9.98
N ALA A 360 1.55 13.78 10.34
CA ALA A 360 1.05 13.94 11.69
C ALA A 360 1.90 13.19 12.72
N ALA A 361 2.27 11.93 12.43
CA ALA A 361 3.06 11.09 13.33
C ALA A 361 4.46 11.65 13.53
N GLU A 362 5.11 12.07 12.44
CA GLU A 362 6.45 12.64 12.42
C GLU A 362 6.49 14.00 13.10
N LEU A 363 5.48 14.85 12.90
CA LEU A 363 5.36 16.15 13.57
C LEU A 363 5.13 16.00 15.07
N ILE A 364 4.30 15.05 15.49
CA ILE A 364 4.06 14.77 16.92
C ILE A 364 5.36 14.26 17.57
N ALA A 365 6.08 13.36 16.91
CA ALA A 365 7.35 12.84 17.40
C ALA A 365 8.45 13.93 17.44
N GLY A 366 8.52 14.79 16.42
CA GLY A 366 9.52 15.86 16.30
C GLY A 366 9.26 17.07 17.22
N TYR A 367 8.01 17.31 17.59
CA TYR A 367 7.60 18.44 18.44
C TYR A 367 6.75 17.97 19.63
N PRO A 368 7.33 17.20 20.58
CA PRO A 368 6.59 16.60 21.69
C PRO A 368 5.99 17.64 22.66
N ASP A 369 6.51 18.87 22.67
CA ASP A 369 6.04 19.97 23.52
C ASP A 369 4.87 20.75 22.91
N ALA A 370 4.58 20.57 21.61
CA ALA A 370 3.49 21.26 20.95
C ALA A 370 2.13 20.69 21.40
N LYS A 371 1.13 21.56 21.49
CA LYS A 371 -0.26 21.17 21.72
C LYS A 371 -0.84 20.60 20.43
N VAL A 372 -1.55 19.47 20.50
CA VAL A 372 -2.12 18.81 19.33
C VAL A 372 -3.63 18.99 19.30
N VAL A 373 -4.15 19.43 18.16
CA VAL A 373 -5.57 19.59 17.90
C VAL A 373 -5.97 18.59 16.82
N LEU A 374 -6.75 17.59 17.20
CA LEU A 374 -7.38 16.65 16.28
C LEU A 374 -8.76 17.20 15.89
N ASN A 375 -8.81 17.91 14.77
CA ASN A 375 -10.06 18.39 14.20
C ASN A 375 -10.72 17.33 13.32
N TYR A 376 -11.99 17.04 13.57
CA TYR A 376 -12.74 16.02 12.83
C TYR A 376 -14.21 16.44 12.65
N ARG A 377 -14.95 15.69 11.82
CA ARG A 377 -16.41 15.78 11.74
C ARG A 377 -17.02 14.54 12.36
N GLU A 378 -18.08 14.72 13.14
CA GLU A 378 -18.82 13.60 13.75
C GLU A 378 -19.48 12.74 12.68
N ASP A 379 -20.11 13.39 11.70
CA ASP A 379 -20.68 12.71 10.54
C ASP A 379 -19.59 12.38 9.51
N LEU A 380 -19.15 11.13 9.54
CA LEU A 380 -18.15 10.58 8.64
C LEU A 380 -18.63 10.51 7.18
N ASP A 381 -19.93 10.33 6.95
CA ASP A 381 -20.50 10.25 5.61
C ASP A 381 -20.51 11.64 4.98
N ALA A 382 -20.96 12.65 5.73
CA ALA A 382 -20.90 14.05 5.31
C ALA A 382 -19.46 14.55 5.11
N TRP A 383 -18.50 14.08 5.92
CA TRP A 383 -17.08 14.33 5.66
C TRP A 383 -16.64 13.69 4.34
N HIS A 384 -16.95 12.41 4.13
CA HIS A 384 -16.53 11.65 2.94
C HIS A 384 -17.06 12.29 1.65
N GLU A 385 -18.35 12.64 1.61
CA GLU A 385 -18.95 13.35 0.47
C GLU A 385 -18.28 14.71 0.22
N SER A 386 -17.98 15.46 1.28
CA SER A 386 -17.28 16.74 1.14
C SER A 386 -15.83 16.57 0.68
N ALA A 387 -15.17 15.49 1.08
CA ALA A 387 -13.78 15.20 0.71
C ALA A 387 -13.70 14.76 -0.75
N VAL A 388 -14.58 13.85 -1.18
CA VAL A 388 -14.75 13.45 -2.59
C VAL A 388 -15.02 14.70 -3.42
N LYS A 389 -16.04 15.49 -3.09
CA LYS A 389 -16.44 16.65 -3.89
C LYS A 389 -15.32 17.69 -4.08
N SER A 390 -14.55 17.98 -3.03
CA SER A 390 -13.54 19.05 -3.08
C SER A 390 -12.20 18.58 -3.63
N LEU A 391 -11.72 17.39 -3.25
CA LEU A 391 -10.41 16.91 -3.68
C LEU A 391 -10.47 16.33 -5.10
N VAL A 392 -11.56 15.65 -5.46
CA VAL A 392 -11.73 15.12 -6.84
C VAL A 392 -11.99 16.25 -7.83
N SER A 393 -12.70 17.32 -7.46
CA SER A 393 -12.93 18.45 -8.38
C SER A 393 -11.63 19.15 -8.81
N VAL A 394 -10.59 19.12 -7.97
CA VAL A 394 -9.26 19.67 -8.34
C VAL A 394 -8.57 18.72 -9.31
N HIS A 395 -8.65 17.41 -9.06
CA HIS A 395 -8.13 16.37 -9.95
C HIS A 395 -8.74 16.41 -11.35
N GLU A 396 -10.05 16.67 -11.46
CA GLU A 396 -10.76 16.75 -12.75
C GLU A 396 -10.56 18.08 -13.48
N ASN A 397 -9.88 19.07 -12.88
CA ASN A 397 -9.69 20.38 -13.47
C ASN A 397 -8.58 20.38 -14.54
N TRP A 398 -8.99 20.12 -15.78
CA TRP A 398 -8.11 20.09 -16.95
C TRP A 398 -7.32 21.40 -17.19
N VAL A 399 -7.81 22.55 -16.73
CA VAL A 399 -7.09 23.83 -16.82
C VAL A 399 -5.87 23.83 -15.91
N LEU A 400 -6.02 23.35 -14.67
CA LEU A 400 -4.91 23.21 -13.73
C LEU A 400 -3.87 22.21 -14.23
N TYR A 401 -4.33 21.11 -14.85
CA TYR A 401 -3.44 20.15 -15.50
C TYR A 401 -2.63 20.81 -16.64
N ILE A 402 -3.27 21.57 -17.53
CA ILE A 402 -2.54 22.28 -18.60
C ILE A 402 -1.54 23.28 -18.04
N LEU A 403 -1.92 24.05 -17.02
CA LEU A 403 -1.02 25.00 -16.37
C LEU A 403 0.19 24.27 -15.74
N SER A 404 -0.01 23.08 -15.19
CA SER A 404 1.09 22.26 -14.64
C SER A 404 2.13 21.85 -15.70
N CYS A 405 1.73 21.75 -16.96
CA CYS A 405 2.64 21.47 -18.08
C CYS A 405 3.41 22.70 -18.57
N LEU A 406 3.01 23.91 -18.14
CA LEU A 406 3.49 25.18 -18.70
C LEU A 406 4.25 26.05 -17.69
N GLY A 407 4.17 25.76 -16.39
CA GLY A 407 4.81 26.58 -15.36
C GLY A 407 5.39 25.76 -14.21
N LYS A 408 6.49 26.24 -13.63
CA LYS A 408 7.19 25.57 -12.52
C LYS A 408 6.31 25.44 -11.27
N GLU A 409 5.65 26.51 -10.87
CA GLU A 409 4.80 26.53 -9.67
C GLU A 409 3.58 25.60 -9.79
N PRO A 410 2.76 25.68 -10.87
CA PRO A 410 1.66 24.74 -11.05
C PRO A 410 2.13 23.30 -11.30
N PHE A 411 3.33 23.09 -11.87
CA PHE A 411 3.92 21.75 -11.99
C PHE A 411 4.07 21.10 -10.62
N TRP A 412 4.80 21.72 -9.69
CA TRP A 412 5.02 21.16 -8.36
C TRP A 412 3.77 21.16 -7.49
N GLY A 413 2.92 22.18 -7.59
CA GLY A 413 1.61 22.21 -6.91
C GLY A 413 0.73 21.04 -7.34
N TRP A 414 0.70 20.70 -8.62
CA TRP A 414 -0.01 19.51 -9.09
C TRP A 414 0.67 18.22 -8.62
N HIS A 415 1.97 18.08 -8.85
CA HIS A 415 2.66 16.81 -8.61
C HIS A 415 2.72 16.43 -7.12
N VAL A 416 3.06 17.38 -6.25
CA VAL A 416 3.13 17.12 -4.79
C VAL A 416 1.78 16.65 -4.28
N TYR A 417 0.70 17.35 -4.61
CA TYR A 417 -0.62 17.08 -4.07
C TYR A 417 -1.30 15.90 -4.77
N GLU A 418 -1.42 15.95 -6.09
CA GLU A 418 -2.21 15.00 -6.88
C GLU A 418 -1.48 13.71 -7.25
N ARG A 419 -0.14 13.74 -7.42
CA ARG A 419 0.62 12.55 -7.81
C ARG A 419 1.17 11.79 -6.60
N PHE A 420 1.61 12.49 -5.55
CA PHE A 420 2.33 11.87 -4.43
C PHE A 420 1.52 11.85 -3.14
N MET A 421 1.15 13.03 -2.64
CA MET A 421 0.68 13.19 -1.27
C MET A 421 -0.71 12.60 -1.05
N TRP A 422 -1.71 13.00 -1.85
CA TRP A 422 -3.07 12.50 -1.65
C TRP A 422 -3.25 11.03 -2.03
N PRO A 423 -2.69 10.53 -3.15
CA PRO A 423 -2.71 9.10 -3.42
C PRO A 423 -2.03 8.28 -2.31
N GLY A 424 -0.92 8.77 -1.75
CA GLY A 424 -0.24 8.13 -0.62
C GLY A 424 -1.12 8.09 0.64
N LEU A 425 -1.65 9.24 1.06
CA LEU A 425 -2.49 9.37 2.26
C LEU A 425 -3.73 8.47 2.21
N PHE A 426 -4.43 8.45 1.07
CA PHE A 426 -5.64 7.65 0.89
C PHE A 426 -5.37 6.20 0.44
N ARG A 427 -4.10 5.76 0.44
CA ARG A 427 -3.66 4.42 0.01
C ARG A 427 -4.21 4.04 -1.38
N ALA A 428 -4.17 4.99 -2.30
CA ALA A 428 -4.61 4.83 -3.68
C ALA A 428 -3.60 4.00 -4.47
N LEU A 429 -3.76 2.68 -4.45
CA LEU A 429 -2.85 1.73 -5.11
C LEU A 429 -2.78 1.86 -6.64
N ASP A 430 -3.71 2.60 -7.25
CA ASP A 430 -3.75 2.94 -8.68
C ASP A 430 -3.20 4.35 -8.97
N GLY A 431 -2.68 5.04 -7.95
CA GLY A 431 -2.18 6.41 -8.05
C GLY A 431 -3.26 7.43 -8.43
N ASN A 432 -4.55 7.09 -8.28
CA ASN A 432 -5.66 8.01 -8.54
C ASN A 432 -6.33 8.38 -7.21
N ILE A 433 -6.30 9.67 -6.88
CA ILE A 433 -6.90 10.20 -5.66
C ILE A 433 -8.41 9.92 -5.60
N GLU A 434 -9.13 10.01 -6.72
CA GLU A 434 -10.58 9.82 -6.79
C GLU A 434 -10.97 8.42 -6.34
N THR A 435 -10.32 7.41 -6.92
CA THR A 435 -10.57 6.02 -6.55
C THR A 435 -10.07 5.73 -5.14
N GLY A 436 -8.95 6.32 -4.73
CA GLY A 436 -8.41 6.23 -3.38
C GLY A 436 -9.39 6.73 -2.34
N ILE A 437 -9.86 7.97 -2.45
CA ILE A 437 -10.76 8.57 -1.47
C ILE A 437 -12.14 7.93 -1.51
N ALA A 438 -12.66 7.57 -2.69
CA ALA A 438 -13.95 6.91 -2.82
C ALA A 438 -13.95 5.53 -2.15
N ARG A 439 -12.88 4.74 -2.32
CA ARG A 439 -12.78 3.38 -1.77
C ARG A 439 -12.34 3.36 -0.31
N ASN A 440 -11.42 4.25 0.05
CA ASN A 440 -10.67 4.15 1.31
C ASN A 440 -10.93 5.27 2.32
N GLY A 441 -11.53 6.40 1.89
CA GLY A 441 -11.57 7.62 2.69
C GLY A 441 -12.11 7.43 4.11
N LYS A 442 -13.24 6.73 4.28
CA LYS A 442 -13.89 6.54 5.59
C LYS A 442 -13.01 5.76 6.57
N TRP A 443 -12.43 4.65 6.15
CA TRP A 443 -11.59 3.85 7.06
C TRP A 443 -10.23 4.52 7.31
N VAL A 444 -9.65 5.19 6.30
CA VAL A 444 -8.42 5.99 6.48
C VAL A 444 -8.64 7.11 7.50
N CYS A 445 -9.79 7.79 7.46
CA CYS A 445 -10.14 8.82 8.44
C CYS A 445 -10.25 8.26 9.87
N LYS A 446 -10.90 7.11 10.04
CA LYS A 446 -10.99 6.43 11.35
C LYS A 446 -9.61 6.04 11.88
N GLU A 447 -8.81 5.39 11.04
CA GLU A 447 -7.43 4.99 11.36
C GLU A 447 -6.58 6.20 11.74
N HIS A 448 -6.66 7.29 10.98
CA HIS A 448 -5.97 8.54 11.28
C HIS A 448 -6.32 9.07 12.67
N CYS A 449 -7.62 9.18 12.99
CA CYS A 449 -8.06 9.64 14.30
C CYS A 449 -7.57 8.71 15.44
N ASN A 450 -7.64 7.40 15.24
CA ASN A 450 -7.19 6.42 16.25
C ASN A 450 -5.68 6.47 16.45
N MET A 451 -4.90 6.64 15.38
CA MET A 451 -3.45 6.82 15.44
C MET A 451 -3.11 8.05 16.29
N ILE A 452 -3.74 9.21 16.06
CA ILE A 452 -3.47 10.43 16.84
C ILE A 452 -3.82 10.24 18.33
N ARG A 453 -4.97 9.61 18.63
CA ARG A 453 -5.36 9.29 20.02
C ARG A 453 -4.36 8.36 20.71
N GLY A 454 -3.69 7.48 19.98
CA GLY A 454 -2.66 6.59 20.51
C GLY A 454 -1.30 7.26 20.69
N LEU A 455 -0.97 8.24 19.85
CA LEU A 455 0.34 8.92 19.86
C LEU A 455 0.43 10.07 20.87
N VAL A 456 -0.68 10.74 21.18
CA VAL A 456 -0.68 11.97 21.97
C VAL A 456 -1.28 11.73 23.37
N PRO A 457 -0.59 12.13 24.45
CA PRO A 457 -1.17 12.14 25.80
C PRO A 457 -2.44 12.99 25.86
N LYS A 458 -3.44 12.56 26.63
CA LYS A 458 -4.76 13.22 26.70
C LYS A 458 -4.68 14.69 27.12
N GLU A 459 -3.66 15.07 27.90
CA GLU A 459 -3.46 16.42 28.40
C GLU A 459 -2.97 17.38 27.30
N LYS A 460 -2.35 16.84 26.24
CA LYS A 460 -1.83 17.57 25.09
C LYS A 460 -2.70 17.41 23.84
N LEU A 461 -3.82 16.70 23.92
CA LEU A 461 -4.72 16.43 22.81
C LEU A 461 -6.06 17.13 23.01
N LEU A 462 -6.43 17.99 22.06
CA LEU A 462 -7.79 18.51 21.94
C LEU A 462 -8.48 17.83 20.76
N GLU A 463 -9.47 16.99 21.05
CA GLU A 463 -10.44 16.53 20.06
C GLU A 463 -11.48 17.63 19.84
N TRP A 464 -11.54 18.18 18.62
CA TRP A 464 -12.32 19.38 18.33
C TRP A 464 -13.19 19.21 17.08
N THR A 465 -14.42 19.69 17.15
CA THR A 465 -15.33 19.83 16.01
C THR A 465 -15.66 21.31 15.82
N VAL A 466 -16.16 21.68 14.64
CA VAL A 466 -16.41 23.10 14.31
C VAL A 466 -17.42 23.77 15.25
N GLU A 467 -18.32 22.97 15.83
CA GLU A 467 -19.31 23.39 16.81
C GLU A 467 -18.69 23.80 18.15
N GLY A 468 -17.48 23.35 18.46
CA GLY A 468 -16.75 23.73 19.69
C GLY A 468 -16.34 25.20 19.74
N GLY A 469 -16.25 25.87 18.59
CA GLY A 469 -16.01 27.31 18.48
C GLY A 469 -14.77 27.82 19.23
N TRP A 470 -14.80 29.09 19.64
CA TRP A 470 -13.68 29.75 20.31
C TRP A 470 -13.43 29.23 21.72
N GLU A 471 -14.47 28.89 22.49
CA GLU A 471 -14.34 28.62 23.92
C GLU A 471 -13.45 27.42 24.21
N SER A 472 -13.74 26.27 23.59
CA SER A 472 -12.93 25.06 23.80
C SER A 472 -11.52 25.23 23.24
N PHE A 473 -11.40 25.92 22.09
CA PHE A 473 -10.14 26.10 21.38
C PHE A 473 -9.19 27.04 22.13
N CYS A 474 -9.65 28.23 22.51
CA CYS A 474 -8.86 29.21 23.26
C CYS A 474 -8.51 28.71 24.67
N LYS A 475 -9.44 28.00 25.34
CA LYS A 475 -9.17 27.38 26.64
C LYS A 475 -8.02 26.38 26.57
N PHE A 476 -8.01 25.53 25.54
CA PHE A 476 -6.93 24.57 25.36
C PHE A 476 -5.60 25.25 25.00
N LEU A 477 -5.63 26.34 24.24
CA LEU A 477 -4.43 27.08 23.85
C LEU A 477 -3.94 28.09 24.89
N ASP A 478 -4.63 28.25 26.01
CA ASP A 478 -4.37 29.29 27.02
C ASP A 478 -4.35 30.71 26.43
N LYS A 479 -5.33 31.01 25.56
CA LYS A 479 -5.49 32.32 24.90
C LYS A 479 -6.82 32.98 25.30
N PRO A 480 -6.91 34.32 25.28
CA PRO A 480 -8.19 35.00 25.45
C PRO A 480 -9.14 34.68 24.29
N VAL A 481 -10.43 34.55 24.58
CA VAL A 481 -11.48 34.38 23.55
C VAL A 481 -11.68 35.71 22.83
N PRO A 482 -11.55 35.77 21.49
CA PRO A 482 -11.88 36.96 20.71
C PRO A 482 -13.37 37.32 20.79
N GLU A 483 -13.72 38.61 20.69
CA GLU A 483 -15.12 39.09 20.73
C GLU A 483 -15.90 38.80 19.42
N GLU A 484 -15.22 38.36 18.37
CA GLU A 484 -15.81 38.03 17.08
C GLU A 484 -16.26 36.56 16.99
N PRO A 485 -17.28 36.23 16.16
CA PRO A 485 -17.71 34.85 15.99
C PRO A 485 -16.58 33.97 15.42
N PHE A 486 -16.63 32.67 15.73
CA PHE A 486 -15.65 31.72 15.21
C PHE A 486 -15.66 31.75 13.67
N PRO A 487 -14.49 31.77 13.00
CA PRO A 487 -14.45 31.86 11.55
C PRO A 487 -15.18 30.67 10.92
N HIS A 488 -16.26 30.95 10.20
CA HIS A 488 -16.90 29.98 9.31
C HIS A 488 -16.61 30.37 7.88
N VAL A 489 -15.58 29.77 7.29
CA VAL A 489 -15.29 29.95 5.86
C VAL A 489 -16.34 29.16 5.07
N SER A 490 -17.45 29.82 4.73
CA SER A 490 -18.45 29.28 3.81
C SER A 490 -17.94 29.42 2.37
N LYS A 491 -18.29 28.44 1.51
CA LYS A 491 -17.74 28.19 0.16
C LYS A 491 -17.80 29.36 -0.86
N ALA A 492 -18.24 30.56 -0.52
CA ALA A 492 -18.69 31.55 -1.52
C ALA A 492 -17.90 32.87 -1.62
N SER A 493 -17.07 33.28 -0.66
CA SER A 493 -16.42 34.61 -0.75
C SER A 493 -14.92 34.66 -0.46
N GLY A 494 -14.42 33.81 0.44
CA GLY A 494 -12.97 33.66 0.68
C GLY A 494 -12.28 32.83 -0.41
N TRP A 495 -12.99 31.83 -0.94
CA TRP A 495 -12.49 30.86 -1.92
C TRP A 495 -12.22 31.52 -3.28
N GLU A 496 -13.13 32.37 -3.76
CA GLU A 496 -12.99 33.05 -5.06
C GLU A 496 -11.75 33.97 -5.12
N ASN A 497 -11.44 34.68 -4.03
CA ASN A 497 -10.27 35.57 -3.99
C ASN A 497 -8.94 34.80 -3.85
N HIS A 498 -8.90 33.71 -3.09
CA HIS A 498 -7.70 32.88 -2.97
C HIS A 498 -7.43 32.08 -4.25
N GLU A 499 -8.48 31.50 -4.85
CA GLU A 499 -8.39 30.83 -6.15
C GLU A 499 -7.97 31.80 -7.25
N ALA A 500 -8.50 33.03 -7.27
CA ALA A 500 -8.11 34.03 -8.26
C ALA A 500 -6.61 34.39 -8.13
N GLU A 501 -6.07 34.53 -6.92
CA GLU A 501 -4.67 34.89 -6.69
C GLU A 501 -3.72 33.70 -6.98
N VAL A 502 -4.12 32.47 -6.64
CA VAL A 502 -3.38 31.24 -7.00
C VAL A 502 -3.42 31.04 -8.52
N THR A 503 -4.59 31.16 -9.14
CA THR A 503 -4.76 31.04 -10.60
C THR A 503 -3.96 32.09 -11.34
N LYS A 504 -3.94 33.34 -10.85
CA LYS A 504 -3.13 34.42 -11.41
C LYS A 504 -1.63 34.14 -11.31
N ARG A 505 -1.15 33.61 -10.16
CA ARG A 505 0.25 33.18 -10.02
C ARG A 505 0.59 32.04 -10.97
N TYR A 506 -0.28 31.03 -11.08
CA TYR A 506 -0.10 29.91 -11.99
C TYR A 506 -0.09 30.35 -13.46
N LEU A 507 -0.97 31.28 -13.84
CA LEU A 507 -0.99 31.89 -15.17
C LEU A 507 0.30 32.67 -15.45
N MET A 508 0.77 33.49 -14.50
CA MET A 508 2.03 34.23 -14.66
C MET A 508 3.24 33.29 -14.78
N SER A 509 3.28 32.20 -14.00
CA SER A 509 4.31 31.16 -14.09
C SER A 509 4.28 30.45 -15.45
N ALA A 510 3.08 30.15 -15.95
CA ALA A 510 2.88 29.49 -17.25
C ALA A 510 3.34 30.31 -18.47
N LEU A 511 3.39 31.65 -18.38
CA LEU A 511 3.92 32.51 -19.45
C LEU A 511 5.37 32.15 -19.81
N SER A 512 6.17 31.73 -18.84
CA SER A 512 7.56 31.32 -19.06
C SER A 512 7.69 30.04 -19.89
N GLY A 513 6.83 29.03 -19.66
CA GLY A 513 6.82 27.82 -20.47
C GLY A 513 6.25 28.04 -21.87
N VAL A 514 5.25 28.92 -22.02
CA VAL A 514 4.75 29.32 -23.35
C VAL A 514 5.86 29.98 -24.17
N ALA A 515 6.67 30.86 -23.57
CA ALA A 515 7.82 31.46 -24.23
C ALA A 515 8.88 30.42 -24.63
N LEU A 516 9.17 29.44 -23.75
CA LEU A 516 10.10 28.34 -24.03
C LEU A 516 9.61 27.46 -25.20
N LEU A 517 8.35 27.03 -25.19
CA LEU A 517 7.77 26.23 -26.27
C LEU A 517 7.75 26.98 -27.60
N SER A 518 7.48 28.29 -27.55
CA SER A 518 7.53 29.16 -28.73
C SER A 518 8.96 29.24 -29.29
N ALA A 519 9.97 29.40 -28.44
CA ALA A 519 11.38 29.44 -28.84
C ALA A 519 11.85 28.10 -29.44
N VAL A 520 11.46 26.97 -28.84
CA VAL A 520 11.74 25.63 -29.37
C VAL A 520 11.04 25.43 -30.72
N GLY A 521 9.75 25.79 -30.83
CA GLY A 521 9.01 25.70 -32.08
C GLY A 521 9.65 26.53 -33.21
N ILE A 522 10.10 27.75 -32.92
CA ILE A 522 10.83 28.60 -33.87
C ILE A 522 12.17 27.95 -34.27
N ALA A 523 12.94 27.41 -33.31
CA ALA A 523 14.21 26.76 -33.57
C ALA A 523 14.04 25.48 -34.42
N THR A 524 13.09 24.62 -34.07
CA THR A 524 12.76 23.42 -34.84
C THR A 524 12.25 23.78 -36.24
N GLY A 525 11.38 24.79 -36.35
CA GLY A 525 10.90 25.31 -37.64
C GLY A 525 12.03 25.84 -38.51
N ALA A 526 13.00 26.55 -37.94
CA ALA A 526 14.18 27.03 -38.65
C ALA A 526 15.10 25.88 -39.12
N ILE A 527 15.28 24.84 -38.30
CA ILE A 527 16.05 23.64 -38.66
C ILE A 527 15.36 22.86 -39.79
N VAL A 528 14.05 22.67 -39.70
CA VAL A 528 13.25 21.98 -40.73
C VAL A 528 13.26 22.77 -42.04
N TYR A 529 13.09 24.10 -41.98
CA TYR A 529 13.19 24.96 -43.16
C TYR A 529 14.55 24.82 -43.85
N LYS A 530 15.65 24.84 -43.08
CA LYS A 530 17.03 24.70 -43.58
C LYS A 530 17.38 23.29 -44.08
N THR A 531 16.61 22.27 -43.71
CA THR A 531 16.83 20.88 -44.17
C THR A 531 15.94 20.51 -45.35
N MET A 532 14.82 21.21 -45.54
CA MET A 532 13.89 21.02 -46.67
C MET A 532 14.16 21.94 -47.86
N TRP A 533 14.87 23.06 -47.65
CA TRP A 533 15.27 24.05 -48.64
C TRP A 533 16.74 24.42 -48.44
#